data_AF-A0A959YSA0-F1
#
_entry.id   AF-A0A959YSA0-F1
#
_cell.length_a   1.000
_cell.length_b   1.000
_cell.length_c   1.000
_cell.angle_alpha   90.00
_cell.angle_beta   90.00
_cell.angle_gamma   90.00
#
_symmetry.space_group_name_H-M   'P 1'
#
loop_
_entity.id
_entity.type
_entity.pdbx_description
1 polymer ?
#
loop_
_entity_poly.entity_id
_entity_poly.type
_entity_poly.pdbx_seq_one_letter_code
_entity_poly.pdbx_strand_id
1 'polypeptide(L)'
;MNQENKQPDSEVRTARPFFLSILCVALFVYAAFMTLLFVLSLVYNQWLREVVTDYFNTPGSSGQRILLIGLFGLVMHIVLLSGSWLMWRLKRLGYFLTLAVFILLIIMPFIFGVGSWFSTLIYVLAILLFSVYYRIFS
;
A
#
# COMPACT_ATOMS: atom_id res chain seq x y z
N MET A 1 -55.43 13.35 -10.48
CA MET A 1 -54.11 14.02 -10.49
C MET A 1 -53.25 13.32 -9.46
N ASN A 2 -52.27 12.52 -9.87
CA ASN A 2 -51.35 11.89 -8.94
C ASN A 2 -50.15 12.81 -8.78
N GLN A 3 -49.78 13.16 -7.55
CA GLN A 3 -48.56 13.92 -7.31
C GLN A 3 -47.37 12.96 -7.32
N GLU A 4 -46.50 13.14 -8.31
CA GLU A 4 -45.23 12.44 -8.44
C GLU A 4 -44.27 12.97 -7.36
N ASN A 5 -44.36 12.38 -6.15
CA ASN A 5 -43.51 12.74 -5.01
C ASN A 5 -42.07 12.28 -5.26
N LYS A 6 -41.34 13.07 -6.05
CA LYS A 6 -39.88 13.03 -6.08
C LYS A 6 -39.40 13.53 -4.74
N GLN A 7 -39.06 12.59 -3.85
CA GLN A 7 -38.09 12.88 -2.81
C GLN A 7 -36.91 13.59 -3.48
N PRO A 8 -36.42 14.71 -2.94
CA PRO A 8 -35.11 15.19 -3.34
C PRO A 8 -34.12 14.09 -2.98
N ASP A 9 -33.45 13.53 -3.99
CA ASP A 9 -32.27 12.72 -3.77
C ASP A 9 -31.29 13.56 -2.96
N SER A 10 -31.24 13.30 -1.66
CA SER A 10 -30.22 13.87 -0.79
C SER A 10 -28.93 13.16 -1.15
N GLU A 11 -28.31 13.65 -2.23
CA GLU A 11 -26.90 13.47 -2.51
C GLU A 11 -26.16 13.99 -1.27
N VAL A 12 -25.97 13.12 -0.28
CA VAL A 12 -25.16 13.38 0.90
C VAL A 12 -23.73 13.44 0.41
N ARG A 13 -23.38 14.61 -0.15
CA ARG A 13 -22.07 14.98 -0.64
C ARG A 13 -21.10 14.73 0.50
N THR A 14 -20.45 13.58 0.44
CA THR A 14 -19.72 13.03 1.56
C THR A 14 -18.49 13.90 1.74
N ALA A 15 -18.65 14.92 2.60
CA ALA A 15 -17.80 16.10 2.61
C ALA A 15 -16.37 15.64 2.90
N ARG A 16 -15.51 15.69 1.87
CA ARG A 16 -14.19 15.06 1.86
C ARG A 16 -13.43 15.49 3.11
N PRO A 17 -13.23 14.61 4.11
CA PRO A 17 -12.53 15.01 5.32
C PRO A 17 -11.11 15.42 4.94
N PHE A 18 -10.77 16.68 5.23
CA PHE A 18 -9.49 17.29 4.86
C PHE A 18 -8.30 16.41 5.31
N PHE A 19 -8.41 15.84 6.52
CA PHE A 19 -7.49 14.86 7.09
C PHE A 19 -7.30 13.59 6.24
N LEU A 20 -8.36 13.00 5.65
CA LEU A 20 -8.19 11.82 4.79
C LEU A 20 -7.52 12.19 3.47
N SER A 21 -7.77 13.40 2.93
CA SER A 21 -7.07 13.89 1.75
C SER A 21 -5.58 14.08 2.05
N ILE A 22 -5.23 14.69 3.19
CA ILE A 22 -3.84 14.81 3.66
C ILE A 22 -3.21 13.43 3.87
N LEU A 23 -3.93 12.48 4.49
CA LEU A 23 -3.44 11.12 4.72
C LEU A 23 -3.19 10.39 3.39
N CYS A 24 -4.05 10.58 2.39
CA CYS A 24 -3.83 10.04 1.03
C CYS A 24 -2.66 10.72 0.32
N VAL A 25 -2.46 12.04 0.46
CA VAL A 25 -1.26 12.74 -0.05
C VAL A 25 0.00 12.17 0.60
N ALA A 26 0.03 12.10 1.93
CA ALA A 26 1.19 11.62 2.69
C ALA A 26 1.51 10.15 2.36
N LEU A 27 0.49 9.29 2.27
CA LEU A 27 0.66 7.89 1.89
C LEU A 27 1.10 7.75 0.43
N PHE A 28 0.59 8.57 -0.49
CA PHE A 28 1.03 8.58 -1.89
C PHE A 28 2.49 9.03 -2.04
N VAL A 29 2.90 10.09 -1.33
CA VAL A 29 4.30 10.58 -1.32
C VAL A 29 5.22 9.54 -0.68
N TYR A 30 4.83 8.94 0.45
CA TYR A 30 5.55 7.84 1.07
C TYR A 30 5.68 6.63 0.13
N ALA A 31 4.58 6.22 -0.51
CA ALA A 31 4.58 5.10 -1.44
C ALA A 31 5.42 5.38 -2.70
N ALA A 32 5.40 6.60 -3.22
CA ALA A 32 6.24 7.02 -4.35
C ALA A 32 7.72 7.06 -3.96
N PHE A 33 8.07 7.62 -2.79
CA PHE A 33 9.44 7.66 -2.29
C PHE A 33 9.97 6.27 -1.98
N MET A 34 9.18 5.41 -1.34
CA MET A 34 9.56 4.00 -1.11
C MET A 34 9.65 3.22 -2.43
N THR A 35 8.75 3.43 -3.38
CA THR A 35 8.85 2.83 -4.73
C THR A 35 10.15 3.27 -5.40
N LEU A 36 10.52 4.55 -5.32
CA LEU A 36 11.79 5.06 -5.84
C LEU A 36 12.99 4.45 -5.11
N LEU A 37 12.96 4.31 -3.78
CA LEU A 37 14.00 3.62 -3.02
C LEU A 37 14.08 2.12 -3.34
N PHE A 38 12.96 1.45 -3.63
CA PHE A 38 12.97 0.05 -4.07
C PHE A 38 13.52 -0.07 -5.49
N VAL A 39 13.10 0.78 -6.44
CA VAL A 39 13.70 0.83 -7.79
C VAL A 39 15.19 1.13 -7.70
N LEU A 40 15.60 2.11 -6.90
CA LEU A 40 17.01 2.47 -6.74
C LEU A 40 17.79 1.35 -6.05
N SER A 41 17.25 0.72 -5.00
CA SER A 41 17.86 -0.46 -4.36
C SER A 41 18.03 -1.63 -5.33
N LEU A 42 17.03 -1.89 -6.18
CA LEU A 42 17.06 -2.94 -7.19
C LEU A 42 18.10 -2.63 -8.29
N VAL A 43 18.18 -1.38 -8.75
CA VAL A 43 19.20 -0.91 -9.72
C VAL A 43 20.60 -0.86 -9.11
N TYR A 44 20.74 -0.51 -7.83
CA TYR A 44 22.02 -0.32 -7.14
C TYR A 44 22.56 -1.58 -6.47
N ASN A 45 21.73 -2.64 -6.30
CA ASN A 45 22.24 -4.00 -6.10
C ASN A 45 23.13 -4.43 -7.29
N GLN A 46 22.88 -3.85 -8.48
CA GLN A 46 23.73 -3.55 -9.64
C GLN A 46 23.28 -4.06 -11.02
N TRP A 47 23.18 -5.35 -11.36
CA TRP A 47 23.21 -6.57 -10.57
C TRP A 47 21.94 -6.83 -9.72
N LEU A 48 20.81 -7.02 -10.41
CA LEU A 48 19.48 -7.36 -9.88
C LEU A 48 19.10 -8.86 -10.10
N ARG A 49 19.95 -9.88 -9.98
CA ARG A 49 21.29 -10.09 -9.40
C ARG A 49 22.26 -10.47 -10.54
N GLU A 50 22.38 -9.50 -11.43
CA GLU A 50 22.31 -9.59 -12.89
C GLU A 50 20.84 -9.75 -13.32
N VAL A 51 20.25 -10.77 -13.92
CA VAL A 51 20.76 -11.99 -14.57
C VAL A 51 21.60 -12.93 -13.67
N VAL A 52 21.28 -13.41 -12.46
CA VAL A 52 20.35 -13.30 -11.30
C VAL A 52 20.89 -14.45 -10.44
N THR A 53 20.69 -15.63 -11.03
CA THR A 53 21.56 -16.77 -11.24
C THR A 53 21.02 -17.29 -12.57
N ASP A 54 21.18 -16.50 -13.64
CA ASP A 54 20.57 -16.78 -14.94
C ASP A 54 21.14 -18.07 -15.49
N TYR A 55 20.30 -19.01 -15.93
CA TYR A 55 20.66 -20.40 -16.28
C TYR A 55 21.27 -21.24 -15.13
N PHE A 56 21.87 -20.65 -14.09
CA PHE A 56 22.59 -21.33 -13.02
C PHE A 56 21.66 -22.11 -12.07
N ASN A 57 21.79 -23.43 -12.07
CA ASN A 57 21.09 -24.36 -11.17
C ASN A 57 21.60 -24.28 -9.71
N THR A 58 21.30 -23.17 -9.02
CA THR A 58 21.48 -22.96 -7.55
C THR A 58 22.95 -23.00 -7.06
N PRO A 59 23.24 -22.80 -5.75
CA PRO A 59 22.47 -22.12 -4.71
C PRO A 59 23.18 -20.87 -4.16
N GLY A 60 22.41 -19.81 -3.85
CA GLY A 60 22.94 -18.58 -3.27
C GLY A 60 21.91 -17.85 -2.40
N SER A 61 21.53 -18.48 -1.29
CA SER A 61 20.31 -18.20 -0.51
C SER A 61 20.17 -16.77 0.01
N SER A 62 21.26 -16.13 0.44
CA SER A 62 21.23 -14.76 0.98
C SER A 62 20.75 -13.72 -0.04
N GLY A 63 21.38 -13.68 -1.23
CA GLY A 63 21.03 -12.72 -2.27
C GLY A 63 19.66 -12.97 -2.92
N GLN A 64 19.23 -14.23 -3.04
CA GLN A 64 17.86 -14.56 -3.48
C GLN A 64 16.82 -14.01 -2.51
N ARG A 65 17.09 -14.08 -1.20
CA ARG A 65 16.23 -13.50 -0.16
C ARG A 65 16.12 -11.99 -0.30
N ILE A 66 17.24 -11.29 -0.50
CA ILE A 66 17.29 -9.83 -0.70
C ILE A 66 16.49 -9.42 -1.95
N LEU A 67 16.63 -10.14 -3.06
CA LEU A 67 15.83 -9.90 -4.27
C LEU A 67 14.32 -10.09 -4.01
N LEU A 68 13.91 -11.19 -3.38
CA LEU A 68 12.50 -11.45 -3.08
C LEU A 68 11.92 -10.38 -2.16
N ILE A 69 12.68 -9.95 -1.14
CA ILE A 69 12.33 -8.83 -0.26
C ILE A 69 12.16 -7.52 -1.05
N GLY A 70 13.10 -7.19 -1.94
CA GLY A 70 13.09 -5.96 -2.74
C GLY A 70 11.98 -5.94 -3.78
N LEU A 71 11.76 -7.04 -4.50
CA LEU A 71 10.71 -7.16 -5.52
C LEU A 71 9.31 -7.18 -4.89
N PHE A 72 9.13 -7.90 -3.78
CA PHE A 72 7.88 -7.86 -3.01
C PHE A 72 7.63 -6.45 -2.45
N GLY A 73 8.65 -5.81 -1.89
CA GLY A 73 8.60 -4.43 -1.42
C GLY A 73 8.18 -3.45 -2.51
N LEU A 74 8.76 -3.55 -3.71
CA LEU A 74 8.38 -2.77 -4.89
C LEU A 74 6.92 -2.98 -5.26
N VAL A 75 6.49 -4.23 -5.45
CA VAL A 75 5.10 -4.56 -5.84
C VAL A 75 4.10 -4.06 -4.81
N MET A 76 4.38 -4.27 -3.51
CA MET A 76 3.54 -3.76 -2.43
C MET A 76 3.40 -2.22 -2.48
N HIS A 77 4.48 -1.47 -2.71
CA HIS A 77 4.41 -0.01 -2.76
C HIS A 77 3.78 0.53 -4.05
N ILE A 78 3.89 -0.17 -5.18
CA ILE A 78 3.13 0.14 -6.41
C ILE A 78 1.62 -0.08 -6.20
N VAL A 79 1.23 -1.17 -5.52
CA VAL A 79 -0.17 -1.42 -5.15
C VAL A 79 -0.65 -0.41 -4.10
N LEU A 80 0.20 0.01 -3.16
CA LEU A 80 -0.11 1.05 -2.16
C LEU A 80 -0.34 2.43 -2.80
N LEU A 81 0.49 2.80 -3.78
CA LEU A 81 0.36 4.02 -4.57
C LEU A 81 -0.94 4.01 -5.40
N SER A 82 -1.24 2.87 -6.02
CA SER A 82 -2.50 2.64 -6.76
C SER A 82 -3.73 2.68 -5.85
N GLY A 83 -3.65 2.08 -4.66
CA GLY A 83 -4.68 2.11 -3.62
C GLY A 83 -4.93 3.52 -3.11
N SER A 84 -3.86 4.28 -2.82
CA SER A 84 -3.91 5.69 -2.43
C SER A 84 -4.59 6.55 -3.49
N TRP A 85 -4.29 6.33 -4.77
CA TRP A 85 -4.91 7.04 -5.90
C TRP A 85 -6.41 6.69 -6.08
N LEU A 86 -6.80 5.42 -5.90
CA LEU A 86 -8.22 5.04 -5.89
C LEU A 86 -8.97 5.59 -4.67
N MET A 87 -8.30 5.65 -3.51
CA MET A 87 -8.85 6.18 -2.26
C MET A 87 -9.02 7.70 -2.32
N TRP A 88 -8.12 8.42 -2.98
CA TRP A 88 -8.33 9.82 -3.38
C TRP A 88 -9.60 9.98 -4.22
N ARG A 89 -9.93 9.02 -5.08
CA ARG A 89 -11.18 9.00 -5.87
C ARG A 89 -12.39 8.45 -5.08
N LEU A 90 -12.30 8.31 -3.75
CA LEU A 90 -13.33 7.77 -2.85
C LEU A 90 -13.86 6.37 -3.23
N LYS A 91 -13.12 5.61 -4.05
CA LYS A 91 -13.56 4.25 -4.43
C LYS A 91 -13.25 3.29 -3.29
N ARG A 92 -14.29 2.59 -2.78
CA ARG A 92 -14.17 1.55 -1.73
C ARG A 92 -13.04 0.53 -2.01
N LEU A 93 -12.81 0.18 -3.28
CA LEU A 93 -11.71 -0.69 -3.71
C LEU A 93 -10.31 -0.17 -3.31
N GLY A 94 -10.07 1.14 -3.26
CA GLY A 94 -8.80 1.72 -2.83
C GLY A 94 -8.47 1.47 -1.36
N TYR A 95 -9.50 1.46 -0.50
CA TYR A 95 -9.35 1.07 0.91
C TYR A 95 -8.94 -0.40 1.05
N PHE A 96 -9.63 -1.32 0.35
CA PHE A 96 -9.30 -2.74 0.40
C PHE A 96 -7.89 -3.05 -0.14
N LEU A 97 -7.45 -2.39 -1.22
CA LEU A 97 -6.08 -2.50 -1.72
C LEU A 97 -5.05 -2.04 -0.68
N THR A 98 -5.28 -0.86 -0.07
CA THR A 98 -4.40 -0.27 0.94
C THR A 98 -4.29 -1.15 2.19
N LEU A 99 -5.42 -1.65 2.68
CA LEU A 99 -5.50 -2.54 3.84
C LEU A 99 -4.86 -3.90 3.57
N ALA A 100 -5.06 -4.50 2.39
CA ALA A 100 -4.41 -5.75 2.00
C ALA A 100 -2.88 -5.61 1.96
N VAL A 101 -2.36 -4.49 1.42
CA VAL A 101 -0.92 -4.21 1.43
C VAL A 101 -0.38 -4.07 2.85
N PHE A 102 -1.05 -3.33 3.76
CA PHE A 102 -0.56 -3.22 5.13
C PHE A 102 -0.56 -4.56 5.88
N ILE A 103 -1.57 -5.42 5.67
CA ILE A 103 -1.57 -6.79 6.24
C ILE A 103 -0.38 -7.60 5.72
N LEU A 104 -0.12 -7.55 4.40
CA LEU A 104 1.03 -8.23 3.80
C LEU A 104 2.38 -7.68 4.31
N LEU A 105 2.51 -6.37 4.49
CA LEU A 105 3.70 -5.72 5.06
C LEU A 105 3.89 -6.00 6.57
N ILE A 106 2.83 -6.37 7.30
CA ILE A 106 2.91 -6.85 8.69
C ILE A 106 3.34 -8.31 8.75
N ILE A 107 2.82 -9.17 7.87
CA ILE A 107 3.13 -10.62 7.86
C ILE A 107 4.56 -10.88 7.35
N MET A 108 4.99 -10.13 6.33
CA MET A 108 6.27 -10.34 5.65
C MET A 108 7.50 -10.35 6.59
N PRO A 109 7.66 -9.43 7.56
CA PRO A 109 8.72 -9.50 8.57
C PRO A 109 8.80 -10.81 9.37
N PHE A 110 7.69 -11.49 9.64
CA PHE A 110 7.69 -12.78 10.34
C PHE A 110 8.17 -13.92 9.42
N ILE A 111 7.80 -13.90 8.13
CA ILE A 111 8.24 -14.89 7.14
C ILE A 111 9.74 -14.75 6.86
N PHE A 112 10.21 -13.51 6.67
CA PHE A 112 11.59 -13.23 6.31
C PHE A 112 12.50 -12.93 7.51
N GLY A 113 12.00 -12.94 8.75
CA GLY A 113 12.79 -12.66 9.96
C GLY A 113 13.55 -11.32 9.89
N VAL A 114 13.04 -10.36 9.13
CA VAL A 114 13.66 -9.04 8.90
C VAL A 114 12.62 -7.93 9.06
N GLY A 115 12.81 -7.11 10.08
CA GLY A 115 11.93 -6.00 10.39
C GLY A 115 12.15 -5.54 11.83
N SER A 116 11.78 -4.30 12.11
CA SER A 116 11.72 -3.80 13.48
C SER A 116 10.29 -3.89 14.01
N TRP A 117 10.14 -4.15 15.31
CA TRP A 117 8.85 -4.07 16.00
C TRP A 117 8.18 -2.69 15.82
N PHE A 118 8.99 -1.64 15.69
CA PHE A 118 8.56 -0.26 15.42
C PHE A 118 7.89 -0.13 14.04
N SER A 119 8.45 -0.76 13.00
CA SER A 119 7.84 -0.80 11.64
C SER A 119 6.47 -1.47 11.67
N THR A 120 6.34 -2.60 12.36
CA THR A 120 5.07 -3.31 12.53
C THR A 120 4.03 -2.46 13.26
N LEU A 121 4.45 -1.76 14.33
CA LEU A 121 3.58 -0.87 15.11
C LEU A 121 3.04 0.30 14.26
N ILE A 122 3.87 0.89 13.40
CA ILE A 122 3.44 1.93 12.44
C ILE A 122 2.36 1.39 11.48
N TYR A 123 2.54 0.20 10.91
CA TYR A 123 1.53 -0.39 10.02
C TYR A 123 0.23 -0.75 10.75
N VAL A 124 0.29 -1.25 11.98
CA VAL A 124 -0.91 -1.50 12.80
C VAL A 124 -1.64 -0.18 13.12
N LEU A 125 -0.92 0.88 13.47
CA LEU A 125 -1.51 2.21 13.70
C LEU A 125 -2.15 2.78 12.42
N ALA A 126 -1.51 2.60 11.26
CA ALA A 126 -2.07 2.99 9.97
C ALA A 126 -3.37 2.23 9.66
N ILE A 127 -3.42 0.91 9.85
CA ILE A 127 -4.64 0.11 9.69
C ILE A 127 -5.74 0.61 10.65
N LEU A 128 -5.42 0.88 11.92
CA LEU A 128 -6.39 1.36 12.89
C LEU A 128 -6.97 2.72 12.50
N LEU A 129 -6.12 3.68 12.11
CA LEU A 129 -6.55 4.98 11.58
C LEU A 129 -7.46 4.80 10.36
N PHE A 130 -7.01 4.07 9.33
CA PHE A 130 -7.81 3.84 8.13
C PHE A 130 -9.13 3.10 8.43
N SER A 131 -9.16 2.18 9.40
CA SER A 131 -10.38 1.44 9.80
C SER A 131 -11.38 2.31 10.55
N VAL A 132 -10.91 3.19 11.44
CA VAL A 132 -11.74 4.18 12.15
C VAL A 132 -12.32 5.17 11.14
N TYR A 133 -11.50 5.73 10.25
CA TYR A 133 -12.00 6.62 9.20
C TYR A 133 -12.96 5.90 8.25
N TYR A 134 -12.70 4.65 7.83
CA TYR A 134 -13.65 3.92 6.97
C TYR A 134 -15.00 3.69 7.64
N ARG A 135 -15.04 3.41 8.96
CA ARG A 135 -16.29 3.29 9.73
C ARG A 135 -17.05 4.61 9.91
N ILE A 136 -16.39 5.76 9.81
CA ILE A 136 -17.03 7.08 9.90
C ILE A 136 -17.65 7.51 8.54
N PHE A 137 -17.23 6.86 7.44
CA PHE A 137 -17.59 7.25 6.07
C PHE A 137 -18.20 6.12 5.22
N SER A 138 -18.77 5.08 5.83
CA SER A 138 -19.41 3.94 5.16
C SER A 138 -20.84 3.67 5.63
#